data_AF-A0A433EB23-F1
#
_entry.id   AF-A0A433EB23-F1
#
_cell.length_a   1.000
_cell.length_b   1.000
_cell.length_c   1.000
_cell.angle_alpha   90.00
_cell.angle_beta   90.00
_cell.angle_gamma   90.00
#
_symmetry.space_group_name_H-M   'P 1'
#
loop_
_entity.id
_entity.type
_entity.pdbx_description
1 polymer ?
#
loop_
_entity_poly.entity_id
_entity_poly.type
_entity_poly.pdbx_seq_one_letter_code
_entity_poly.pdbx_strand_id
1 'polypeptide(L)' 'MVNKKFEELSPLERAIIGIEKRRWKYQGSKEKTIGALGITPIAYYQKLNTMIDDPRVIAAEPILTARLREHRDQQ' A
#
# COMPACT_ATOMS: atom_id res chain seq x y z
N MET A 1 -28.23 5.25 -6.36
CA MET A 1 -27.41 4.03 -6.45
C MET A 1 -25.95 4.47 -6.40
N VAL A 2 -25.29 4.37 -5.25
CA VAL A 2 -23.84 4.68 -5.16
C VAL A 2 -23.06 3.55 -5.83
N ASN A 3 -22.14 3.93 -6.71
CA ASN A 3 -21.47 3.02 -7.64
C ASN A 3 -20.43 2.17 -6.90
N LYS A 4 -20.87 1.02 -6.36
CA LYS A 4 -20.09 0.09 -5.53
C LYS A 4 -18.77 -0.39 -6.18
N LYS A 5 -18.63 -0.26 -7.50
CA LYS A 5 -17.41 -0.61 -8.24
C LYS A 5 -16.22 0.31 -7.97
N PHE A 6 -16.44 1.54 -7.49
CA PHE A 6 -15.34 2.45 -7.15
C PHE A 6 -14.87 2.30 -5.70
N GLU A 7 -15.67 1.72 -4.81
CA GLU A 7 -15.34 1.55 -3.38
C GLU A 7 -14.34 0.41 -3.10
N GLU A 8 -14.17 -0.51 -4.06
CA GLU A 8 -13.42 -1.73 -3.80
C GLU A 8 -11.94 -1.60 -4.18
N LEU A 9 -11.06 -1.98 -3.24
CA LEU A 9 -9.63 -2.04 -3.47
C LEU A 9 -9.29 -3.07 -4.55
N SER A 10 -8.47 -2.65 -5.51
CA SER A 10 -7.95 -3.54 -6.55
C SER A 10 -7.09 -4.68 -5.96
N PRO A 11 -6.91 -5.79 -6.69
CA PRO A 11 -6.03 -6.87 -6.25
C PRO A 11 -4.62 -6.40 -5.92
N LEU A 12 -4.07 -5.46 -6.71
CA LEU A 12 -2.76 -4.87 -6.46
C LEU A 12 -2.73 -4.05 -5.16
N GLU A 13 -3.74 -3.21 -4.93
CA GLU A 13 -3.85 -2.43 -3.68
C GLU A 13 -3.94 -3.34 -2.45
N ARG A 14 -4.73 -4.42 -2.54
CA ARG A 14 -4.83 -5.42 -1.47
C ARG A 14 -3.49 -6.13 -1.24
N ALA A 15 -2.74 -6.44 -2.29
CA ALA A 15 -1.42 -7.04 -2.18
C ALA A 15 -0.40 -6.09 -1.53
N ILE A 16 -0.39 -4.82 -1.93
CA ILE A 16 0.46 -3.77 -1.33
C ILE A 16 0.16 -3.63 0.17
N ILE A 17 -1.12 -3.54 0.55
CA ILE A 17 -1.54 -3.53 1.96
C ILE A 17 -1.03 -4.77 2.70
N GLY A 18 -1.18 -5.96 2.10
CA GLY A 18 -0.70 -7.21 2.68
C GLY A 18 0.81 -7.23 2.92
N ILE A 19 1.59 -6.59 2.05
CA ILE A 19 3.04 -6.42 2.21
C ILE A 19 3.33 -5.44 3.36
N GLU A 20 2.68 -4.28 3.40
CA GLU A 20 2.95 -3.23 4.41
C GLU A 20 2.49 -3.58 5.83
N LYS A 21 1.51 -4.48 5.96
CA LYS A 21 1.07 -5.01 7.27
C LYS A 21 2.10 -5.95 7.91
N ARG A 22 3.02 -6.52 7.13
CA ARG A 22 4.04 -7.43 7.66
C ARG A 22 5.17 -6.64 8.32
N ARG A 23 5.69 -7.19 9.43
CA ARG A 23 6.97 -6.76 10.00
C ARG A 23 8.10 -7.37 9.18
N TRP A 24 8.91 -6.53 8.54
CA TRP A 24 10.05 -6.96 7.75
C TRP A 24 11.31 -6.88 8.61
N LYS A 25 11.99 -8.03 8.82
CA LYS A 25 13.27 -8.06 9.53
C LYS A 25 14.43 -7.51 8.68
N TYR A 26 14.35 -7.68 7.36
CA TYR A 26 15.35 -7.23 6.41
C TYR A 26 14.69 -6.61 5.18
N GLN A 27 15.18 -5.44 4.75
CA GLN A 27 14.64 -4.69 3.61
C GLN A 27 14.66 -5.52 2.30
N GLY A 28 15.73 -6.28 2.05
CA GLY A 28 15.82 -7.13 0.85
C GLY A 28 14.74 -8.23 0.76
N SER A 29 14.18 -8.68 1.89
CA SER A 29 13.04 -9.63 1.87
C SER A 29 11.75 -8.95 1.42
N LYS A 30 11.57 -7.67 1.77
CA LYS A 30 10.45 -6.85 1.32
C LYS A 30 10.53 -6.62 -0.19
N GLU A 31 11.69 -6.20 -0.68
CA GLU A 31 11.91 -5.95 -2.11
C GLU A 31 11.71 -7.19 -2.99
N LYS A 32 12.15 -8.36 -2.53
CA LYS A 32 11.87 -9.63 -3.23
C LYS A 32 10.36 -9.89 -3.36
N THR A 33 9.60 -9.59 -2.32
CA THR A 33 8.14 -9.76 -2.32
C THR A 33 7.46 -8.73 -3.22
N ILE A 34 7.96 -7.48 -3.24
CA ILE A 34 7.52 -6.46 -4.18
C ILE A 34 7.75 -6.91 -5.62
N GLY A 35 8.95 -7.42 -5.94
CA GLY A 35 9.27 -7.92 -7.29
C GLY A 35 8.37 -9.07 -7.75
N ALA A 36 7.88 -9.90 -6.82
CA ALA A 36 6.93 -10.97 -7.13
C ALA A 36 5.54 -10.46 -7.58
N LEU A 37 5.22 -9.18 -7.37
CA LEU A 37 4.02 -8.53 -7.91
C LEU A 37 4.15 -8.19 -9.41
N GLY A 38 5.33 -8.38 -10.03
CA GLY A 38 5.57 -8.03 -11.42
C GLY A 38 5.73 -6.53 -11.67
N ILE A 39 5.93 -5.74 -10.61
CA ILE A 39 6.17 -4.29 -10.69
C ILE A 39 7.54 -3.93 -10.12
N THR A 40 8.10 -2.83 -10.62
CA THR A 40 9.39 -2.33 -10.11
C THR A 40 9.21 -1.74 -8.71
N PRO A 41 10.28 -1.71 -7.88
CA PRO A 41 10.23 -1.05 -6.58
C PRO A 41 9.82 0.43 -6.66
N ILE A 42 10.26 1.14 -7.70
CA ILE A 42 9.88 2.54 -7.93
C ILE A 42 8.37 2.67 -8.13
N ALA A 43 7.78 1.86 -9.02
CA ALA A 43 6.34 1.87 -9.26
C ALA A 43 5.54 1.48 -8.01
N TYR A 44 6.07 0.57 -7.20
CA TYR A 44 5.48 0.19 -5.92
C TYR A 44 5.39 1.39 -4.96
N TYR A 45 6.50 2.09 -4.72
CA TYR A 45 6.51 3.23 -3.79
C TYR A 45 5.71 4.42 -4.31
N GLN A 46 5.69 4.66 -5.62
CA GLN A 46 4.81 5.66 -6.23
C GLN A 46 3.33 5.33 -5.97
N LYS A 47 2.92 4.08 -6.24
CA LYS A 47 1.54 3.62 -5.99
C LYS A 47 1.20 3.70 -4.51
N LEU A 48 2.12 3.28 -3.63
CA LEU A 48 1.94 3.36 -2.18
C LEU A 48 1.69 4.81 -1.73
N ASN A 49 2.49 5.76 -2.21
CA ASN A 49 2.32 7.18 -1.89
C ASN A 49 0.97 7.75 -2.34
N THR A 50 0.42 7.28 -3.45
CA THR A 50 -0.96 7.65 -3.85
C THR A 50 -2.00 6.96 -2.98
N MET A 51 -1.80 5.67 -2.67
CA MET A 51 -2.76 4.86 -1.90
C MET A 51 -2.96 5.39 -0.48
N ILE A 52 -1.90 5.87 0.18
CA ILE A 52 -2.03 6.31 1.57
C ILE A 52 -2.99 7.49 1.71
N ASP A 53 -3.21 8.28 0.65
CA ASP A 53 -4.13 9.41 0.61
C ASP A 53 -5.50 9.10 -0.03
N ASP A 54 -5.71 7.87 -0.48
CA ASP A 54 -6.98 7.44 -1.06
C ASP A 54 -8.03 7.15 0.04
N PRO A 55 -9.19 7.83 0.07
CA PRO A 55 -10.25 7.61 1.06
C PRO A 55 -10.67 6.15 1.22
N ARG A 56 -10.61 5.35 0.15
CA ARG A 56 -10.99 3.94 0.17
C ARG A 56 -9.98 3.09 0.94
N VAL A 57 -8.70 3.40 0.77
CA VAL A 57 -7.59 2.72 1.48
C VAL A 57 -7.59 3.16 2.94
N ILE A 58 -7.86 4.43 3.23
CA ILE A 58 -8.02 4.95 4.59
C ILE A 58 -9.19 4.26 5.29
N ALA A 59 -10.35 4.16 4.64
CA ALA A 59 -11.52 3.49 5.21
C ALA A 59 -11.27 2.00 5.48
N ALA A 60 -10.50 1.33 4.62
CA ALA A 60 -10.16 -0.09 4.79
C ALA A 60 -9.10 -0.33 5.88
N GLU A 61 -8.06 0.52 5.95
CA GLU A 61 -6.89 0.34 6.82
C GLU A 61 -6.44 1.68 7.45
N PRO A 62 -7.24 2.28 8.36
CA PRO A 62 -6.99 3.63 8.86
C PRO A 62 -5.69 3.76 9.67
N ILE A 63 -5.36 2.75 10.47
CA ILE A 63 -4.15 2.75 11.30
C ILE A 63 -2.89 2.57 10.43
N LEU A 64 -2.96 1.69 9.42
CA LEU A 64 -1.83 1.45 8.52
C LEU A 64 -1.51 2.71 7.72
N THR A 65 -2.53 3.35 7.15
CA THR A 65 -2.37 4.56 6.34
C THR A 65 -1.84 5.73 7.17
N ALA A 66 -2.31 5.91 8.42
CA ALA A 66 -1.75 6.91 9.34
C ALA A 66 -0.25 6.69 9.58
N ARG A 67 0.17 5.47 9.94
CA ARG A 67 1.59 5.13 10.16
C ARG A 67 2.45 5.37 8.91
N LEU A 68 1.93 5.01 7.73
CA LEU A 68 2.67 5.18 6.47
C LEU A 68 2.81 6.64 6.07
N ARG A 69 1.81 7.49 6.36
CA ARG A 69 1.92 8.94 6.17
C ARG A 69 2.95 9.56 7.09
N GLU A 70 2.92 9.22 8.39
CA GLU A 70 3.92 9.67 9.34
C GLU A 70 5.33 9.30 8.87
N HIS A 71 5.53 8.08 8.39
CA HIS A 71 6.81 7.65 7.84
C HIS A 71 7.20 8.45 6.58
N ARG A 72 6.27 8.70 5.64
CA ARG A 72 6.53 9.51 4.44
C ARG A 72 6.98 10.93 4.81
N ASP A 73 6.28 11.55 5.75
CA ASP A 73 6.53 12.95 6.14
C ASP A 73 7.84 13.09 6.95
N GLN A 74 8.41 11.98 7.42
CA GLN A 74 9.72 11.90 8.08
C GLN A 74 10.89 11.61 7.13
N GLN A 75 10.64 11.27 5.86
CA GLN A 75 11.67 11.02 4.85
C GLN A 75 12.06 12.30 4.11
#